data_AF-U5L4B2-F1
#
_entry.id   AF-U5L4B2-F1
#
_cell.length_a   1.000
_cell.length_b   1.000
_cell.length_c   1.000
_cell.angle_alpha   90.00
_cell.angle_beta   90.00
_cell.angle_gamma   90.00
#
_symmetry.space_group_name_H-M   'P 1'
#
loop_
_entity.id
_entity.type
_entity.pdbx_description
1 polymer ?
#
loop_
_entity_poly.entity_id
_entity_poly.type
_entity_poly.pdbx_seq_one_letter_code
_entity_poly.pdbx_strand_id
1 'polypeptide(L)'
;MMPKNIKQELEDSIPDHITMSGRQKQTILTEAAKRFERKPRRTSRLILPLVSAAAILGLSGILAAPYVQEELKESEVRQQLDASLEKVTVPDASYPSLINSQYIGDTKELVYTDGKGFYSFNKETKTTEMLVKPEEGAGLYEFAVNGDWLVWDSRNKLYAFDRHTKEIEEIPGSAAAGDFQIEEDKLSYLSADGQSWGYKLLDLLTLSESNFHEITGEGTNSQASLNEGYIVIPETIVENEEKNILFTLYDLKGRGEEREFKVPYDQAVNVTLTDDKIYAELSNEGRSPVLAYLSLDDGKLHKVKTPPFDAFAVYEDYLALSIPEKEDSNSVKLYRIIDNRAVALPAFEHVEERLVKPRFTADGVLVVNGEGEDFSMYLLDIEKIKK
;
A
#
# COMPACT_ATOMS: atom_id res chain seq x y z
N MET A 1 -27.35 20.41 -88.93
CA MET A 1 -27.77 21.41 -87.92
C MET A 1 -26.65 22.42 -87.77
N MET A 2 -26.94 23.70 -88.04
CA MET A 2 -26.00 24.82 -88.08
C MET A 2 -25.45 25.17 -86.68
N PRO A 3 -24.24 25.77 -86.59
CA PRO A 3 -23.61 26.12 -85.32
C PRO A 3 -24.43 27.21 -84.60
N LYS A 4 -24.81 26.95 -83.35
CA LYS A 4 -25.49 27.92 -82.50
C LYS A 4 -24.56 29.12 -82.27
N ASN A 5 -25.07 30.28 -82.66
CA ASN A 5 -24.35 31.54 -82.69
C ASN A 5 -24.24 32.09 -81.25
N ILE A 6 -23.07 31.97 -80.63
CA ILE A 6 -22.75 32.37 -79.24
C ILE A 6 -23.15 33.83 -78.95
N LYS A 7 -23.26 34.64 -79.99
CA LYS A 7 -23.72 36.04 -79.91
C LYS A 7 -25.19 36.17 -79.48
N GLN A 8 -26.06 35.23 -79.86
CA GLN A 8 -27.48 35.21 -79.50
C GLN A 8 -27.71 34.77 -78.04
N GLU A 9 -27.00 33.76 -77.56
CA GLU A 9 -27.11 33.32 -76.14
C GLU A 9 -26.62 34.39 -75.14
N LEU A 10 -25.75 35.31 -75.57
CA LEU A 10 -25.29 36.44 -74.75
C LEU A 10 -26.21 37.67 -74.82
N GLU A 11 -27.02 37.80 -75.88
CA GLU A 11 -28.04 38.85 -75.99
C GLU A 11 -29.29 38.48 -75.18
N ASP A 12 -29.65 37.20 -75.10
CA ASP A 12 -30.79 36.68 -74.33
C ASP A 12 -30.56 36.62 -72.80
N SER A 13 -29.31 36.75 -72.33
CA SER A 13 -28.98 36.70 -70.89
C SER A 13 -28.94 38.06 -70.21
N ILE A 14 -29.33 39.14 -70.89
CA ILE A 14 -29.26 40.52 -70.39
C ILE A 14 -30.68 41.06 -70.22
N PRO A 15 -31.14 41.33 -68.99
CA PRO A 15 -32.53 41.71 -68.74
C PRO A 15 -32.94 43.00 -69.47
N ASP A 16 -34.12 43.02 -70.08
CA ASP A 16 -34.66 44.12 -70.93
C ASP A 16 -34.81 45.49 -70.23
N HIS A 17 -34.51 45.57 -68.94
CA HIS A 17 -34.67 46.77 -68.10
C HIS A 17 -33.33 47.41 -67.69
N ILE A 18 -32.21 47.05 -68.34
CA ILE A 18 -30.90 47.65 -68.08
C ILE A 18 -30.33 48.31 -69.36
N THR A 19 -30.50 49.62 -69.49
CA THR A 19 -29.86 50.43 -70.54
C THR A 19 -28.39 50.67 -70.21
N MET A 20 -27.50 49.73 -70.56
CA MET A 20 -26.06 49.95 -70.54
C MET A 20 -25.57 50.54 -71.86
N SER A 21 -24.72 51.56 -71.81
CA SER A 21 -24.11 52.13 -73.01
C SER A 21 -23.16 51.13 -73.68
N GLY A 22 -23.07 51.13 -75.02
CA GLY A 22 -22.25 50.16 -75.77
C GLY A 22 -20.77 50.09 -75.34
N ARG A 23 -20.22 51.20 -74.81
CA ARG A 23 -18.86 51.24 -74.25
C ARG A 23 -18.69 50.39 -72.99
N GLN A 24 -19.68 50.32 -72.12
CA GLN A 24 -19.59 49.54 -70.87
C GLN A 24 -19.61 48.03 -71.12
N LYS A 25 -20.43 47.57 -72.08
CA LYS A 25 -20.40 46.16 -72.52
C LYS A 25 -19.04 45.76 -73.07
N GLN A 26 -18.39 46.64 -73.84
CA GLN A 26 -17.11 46.34 -74.47
C GLN A 26 -15.96 46.30 -73.45
N THR A 27 -15.98 47.15 -72.42
CA THR A 27 -15.01 47.09 -71.31
C THR A 27 -15.11 45.76 -70.55
N ILE A 28 -16.32 45.35 -70.19
CA ILE A 28 -16.56 44.08 -69.45
C ILE A 28 -16.07 42.88 -70.26
N LEU A 29 -16.37 42.83 -71.57
CA LEU A 29 -15.92 41.74 -72.44
C LEU A 29 -14.40 41.70 -72.61
N THR A 30 -13.74 42.87 -72.69
CA THR A 30 -12.28 42.96 -72.83
C THR A 30 -11.56 42.55 -71.54
N GLU A 31 -12.13 42.89 -70.39
CA GLU A 31 -11.57 42.55 -69.07
C GLU A 31 -11.81 41.08 -68.70
N ALA A 32 -12.93 40.50 -69.13
CA ALA A 32 -13.19 39.08 -69.05
C ALA A 32 -12.21 38.26 -69.93
N ALA A 33 -11.97 38.69 -71.18
CA ALA A 33 -11.01 38.04 -72.07
C ALA A 33 -9.58 38.06 -71.51
N LYS A 34 -9.14 39.19 -70.91
CA LYS A 34 -7.83 39.29 -70.22
C LYS A 34 -7.68 38.38 -69.00
N ARG A 35 -8.78 38.00 -68.34
CA ARG A 35 -8.76 37.05 -67.21
C ARG A 35 -8.65 35.60 -67.67
N PHE A 36 -9.16 35.26 -68.85
CA PHE A 36 -9.07 33.91 -69.43
C PHE A 36 -7.67 33.58 -70.00
N GLU A 37 -6.89 34.58 -70.41
CA GLU A 37 -5.52 34.37 -70.95
C GLU A 37 -4.43 34.20 -69.87
N ARG A 38 -4.73 34.43 -68.59
CA ARG A 38 -3.79 34.14 -67.50
C ARG A 38 -3.76 32.62 -67.24
N LYS A 39 -2.73 31.95 -67.76
CA LYS A 39 -2.41 30.54 -67.42
C LYS A 39 -2.48 30.35 -65.89
N PRO A 40 -3.26 29.37 -65.37
CA PRO A 40 -3.30 29.12 -63.95
C PRO A 40 -1.92 28.62 -63.49
N ARG A 41 -1.29 29.34 -62.55
CA ARG A 41 -0.19 28.80 -61.75
C ARG A 41 -0.75 27.58 -61.01
N ARG A 42 -0.39 26.37 -61.43
CA ARG A 42 -0.61 25.13 -60.67
C ARG A 42 0.20 25.23 -59.37
N THR A 43 -0.38 25.78 -58.32
CA THR A 43 0.05 25.49 -56.96
C THR A 43 -0.68 24.24 -56.50
N SER A 44 0.06 23.27 -55.99
CA SER A 44 -0.40 21.94 -55.57
C SER A 44 -1.36 22.05 -54.38
N ARG A 45 -2.66 22.24 -54.65
CA ARG A 45 -3.72 22.31 -53.63
C ARG A 45 -3.99 21.00 -52.87
N LEU A 46 -3.30 19.91 -53.22
CA LEU A 46 -3.43 18.60 -52.57
C LEU A 46 -2.37 18.31 -51.50
N ILE A 47 -1.22 19.02 -51.49
CA ILE A 47 -0.13 18.72 -50.55
C ILE A 47 -0.39 19.36 -49.17
N LEU A 48 -0.95 20.58 -49.13
CA LEU A 48 -1.27 21.24 -47.85
C LEU A 48 -2.20 20.39 -46.94
N PRO A 49 -3.36 19.89 -47.40
CA PRO A 49 -4.25 19.12 -46.51
C PRO A 49 -3.65 17.75 -46.12
N LEU A 50 -2.84 17.12 -46.97
CA LEU A 50 -2.15 15.86 -46.65
C LEU A 50 -1.02 16.06 -45.62
N VAL A 51 -0.24 17.13 -45.74
CA VAL A 51 0.79 17.49 -44.75
C VAL A 51 0.15 17.90 -43.43
N SER A 52 -0.96 18.64 -43.46
CA SER A 52 -1.72 18.98 -42.25
C SER A 52 -2.33 17.75 -41.58
N ALA A 53 -2.92 16.81 -42.33
CA ALA A 53 -3.45 15.56 -41.78
C ALA A 53 -2.33 14.67 -41.19
N ALA A 54 -1.19 14.56 -41.86
CA ALA A 54 -0.03 13.83 -41.34
C ALA A 54 0.56 14.51 -40.10
N ALA A 55 0.60 15.85 -40.06
CA ALA A 55 1.04 16.60 -38.89
C ALA A 55 0.08 16.43 -37.71
N ILE A 56 -1.24 16.45 -37.94
CA ILE A 56 -2.26 16.21 -36.91
C ILE A 56 -2.14 14.77 -36.39
N LEU A 57 -2.04 13.76 -37.26
CA LEU A 57 -1.87 12.36 -36.84
C LEU A 57 -0.55 12.15 -36.09
N GLY A 58 0.53 12.80 -36.51
CA GLY A 58 1.82 12.78 -35.81
C GLY A 58 1.74 13.45 -34.43
N LEU A 59 1.10 14.61 -34.33
CA LEU A 59 0.85 15.31 -33.07
C LEU A 59 -0.08 14.51 -32.15
N SER A 60 -1.14 13.91 -32.68
CA SER A 60 -2.04 13.02 -31.93
C SER A 60 -1.30 11.78 -31.45
N GLY A 61 -0.41 11.19 -32.25
CA GLY A 61 0.45 10.08 -31.84
C GLY A 61 1.42 10.47 -30.73
N ILE A 62 2.06 11.65 -30.82
CA ILE A 62 2.97 12.17 -29.80
C ILE A 62 2.21 12.51 -28.49
N LEU A 63 1.00 13.05 -28.60
CA LEU A 63 0.15 13.38 -27.44
C LEU A 63 -0.48 12.13 -26.80
N ALA A 64 -0.77 11.09 -27.59
CA ALA A 64 -1.31 9.82 -27.09
C ALA A 64 -0.23 8.85 -26.58
N ALA A 65 1.01 8.95 -27.08
CA ALA A 65 2.14 8.13 -26.65
C ALA A 65 2.34 8.06 -25.12
N PRO A 66 2.33 9.17 -24.35
CA PRO A 66 2.46 9.09 -22.90
C PRO A 66 1.31 8.30 -22.25
N TYR A 67 0.07 8.49 -22.70
CA TYR A 67 -1.09 7.75 -22.18
C TYR A 67 -1.00 6.25 -22.46
N VAL A 68 -0.63 5.87 -23.69
CA VAL A 68 -0.47 4.45 -24.06
C VAL A 68 0.69 3.81 -23.27
N GLN A 69 1.78 4.55 -23.04
CA GLN A 69 2.88 4.05 -22.22
C GLN A 69 2.50 3.88 -20.75
N GLU A 70 1.71 4.80 -20.20
CA GLU A 70 1.20 4.73 -18.83
C GLU A 70 0.24 3.55 -18.66
N GLU A 71 -0.72 3.37 -19.59
CA GLU A 71 -1.66 2.25 -19.58
C GLU A 71 -0.96 0.89 -19.72
N LEU A 72 0.08 0.80 -20.56
CA LEU A 72 0.89 -0.42 -20.68
C LEU A 72 1.62 -0.75 -19.37
N LYS A 73 2.20 0.27 -18.70
CA LYS A 73 2.87 0.08 -17.41
C LYS A 73 1.90 -0.35 -16.32
N GLU A 74 0.74 0.31 -16.24
CA GLU A 74 -0.31 -0.05 -15.29
C GLU A 74 -0.81 -1.49 -15.52
N SER A 75 -0.98 -1.89 -16.78
CA SER A 75 -1.36 -3.26 -17.14
C SER A 75 -0.31 -4.31 -16.74
N GLU A 76 0.98 -3.98 -16.86
CA GLU A 76 2.07 -4.87 -16.46
C GLU A 76 2.14 -5.02 -14.94
N VAL A 77 2.02 -3.91 -14.20
CA VAL A 77 1.97 -3.91 -12.72
C VAL A 77 0.76 -4.70 -12.24
N ARG A 78 -0.41 -4.48 -12.82
CA ARG A 78 -1.63 -5.25 -12.52
C ARG A 78 -1.42 -6.74 -12.76
N GLN A 79 -0.84 -7.13 -13.90
CA GLN A 79 -0.59 -8.53 -14.21
C GLN A 79 0.35 -9.19 -13.19
N GLN A 80 1.36 -8.46 -12.71
CA GLN A 80 2.28 -8.96 -11.68
C GLN A 80 1.58 -9.12 -10.33
N LEU A 81 0.78 -8.13 -9.93
CA LEU A 81 -0.04 -8.16 -8.71
C LEU A 81 -1.02 -9.34 -8.73
N ASP A 82 -1.76 -9.50 -9.82
CA ASP A 82 -2.72 -10.60 -9.96
C ASP A 82 -2.03 -11.97 -9.97
N ALA A 83 -0.83 -12.06 -10.55
CA ALA A 83 -0.05 -13.29 -10.56
C ALA A 83 0.57 -13.63 -9.19
N SER A 84 0.80 -12.65 -8.32
CA SER A 84 1.33 -12.86 -6.97
C SER A 84 0.26 -13.00 -5.89
N LEU A 85 -1.00 -12.68 -6.21
CA LEU A 85 -2.14 -12.80 -5.32
C LEU A 85 -2.61 -14.25 -5.18
N GLU A 86 -2.64 -14.77 -3.95
CA GLU A 86 -3.14 -16.10 -3.62
C GLU A 86 -4.28 -16.03 -2.61
N LYS A 87 -5.41 -16.69 -2.91
CA LYS A 87 -6.51 -16.90 -1.95
C LYS A 87 -6.27 -18.18 -1.15
N VAL A 88 -6.28 -18.07 0.17
CA VAL A 88 -6.07 -19.16 1.12
C VAL A 88 -7.27 -19.32 2.05
N THR A 89 -7.88 -20.49 2.03
CA THR A 89 -9.01 -20.85 2.91
C THR A 89 -8.57 -21.96 3.84
N VAL A 90 -8.78 -21.77 5.15
CA VAL A 90 -8.50 -22.79 6.18
C VAL A 90 -9.79 -23.55 6.45
N PRO A 91 -9.88 -24.85 6.11
CA PRO A 91 -11.09 -25.63 6.37
C PRO A 91 -11.42 -25.68 7.86
N ASP A 92 -12.71 -25.63 8.20
CA ASP A 92 -13.25 -25.79 9.55
C ASP A 92 -12.78 -24.77 10.61
N ALA A 93 -11.99 -23.76 10.22
CA ALA A 93 -11.60 -22.66 11.10
C ALA A 93 -12.65 -21.55 11.09
N SER A 94 -12.94 -20.98 12.27
CA SER A 94 -13.87 -19.86 12.39
C SER A 94 -13.19 -18.53 12.13
N TYR A 95 -13.93 -17.55 11.58
CA TYR A 95 -13.39 -16.21 11.30
C TYR A 95 -12.68 -15.54 12.49
N PRO A 96 -13.22 -15.56 13.73
CA PRO A 96 -12.52 -14.99 14.88
C PRO A 96 -11.15 -15.61 15.16
N SER A 97 -10.94 -16.87 14.77
CA SER A 97 -9.66 -17.57 14.94
C SER A 97 -8.61 -17.11 13.93
N LEU A 98 -9.04 -16.67 12.74
CA LEU A 98 -8.16 -16.30 11.63
C LEU A 98 -7.86 -14.80 11.57
N ILE A 99 -8.61 -13.98 12.30
CA ILE A 99 -8.46 -12.51 12.22
C ILE A 99 -7.10 -12.02 12.73
N ASN A 100 -6.46 -12.77 13.64
CA ASN A 100 -5.15 -12.47 14.22
C ASN A 100 -4.11 -13.57 13.90
N SER A 101 -4.35 -14.39 12.87
CA SER A 101 -3.38 -15.40 12.46
C SER A 101 -2.11 -14.76 11.91
N GLN A 102 -0.97 -15.43 12.08
CA GLN A 102 0.32 -15.02 11.54
C GLN A 102 0.73 -15.96 10.41
N TYR A 103 1.12 -15.39 9.26
CA TYR A 103 1.64 -16.14 8.11
C TYR A 103 3.16 -16.18 8.18
N ILE A 104 3.75 -17.35 7.98
CA ILE A 104 5.20 -17.55 7.96
C ILE A 104 5.59 -17.95 6.55
N GLY A 105 6.34 -17.07 5.86
CA GLY A 105 6.71 -17.24 4.45
C GLY A 105 7.55 -18.50 4.19
N ASP A 106 8.55 -18.74 5.02
CA ASP A 106 9.52 -19.84 4.86
C ASP A 106 8.86 -21.23 4.90
N THR A 107 7.97 -21.44 5.86
CA THR A 107 7.24 -22.70 6.05
C THR A 107 5.90 -22.74 5.31
N LYS A 108 5.49 -21.59 4.75
CA LYS A 108 4.23 -21.39 4.01
C LYS A 108 3.01 -21.79 4.81
N GLU A 109 3.02 -21.43 6.09
CA GLU A 109 1.97 -21.83 7.02
C GLU A 109 1.28 -20.63 7.66
N LEU A 110 0.04 -20.85 8.06
CA LEU A 110 -0.77 -19.93 8.84
C LEU A 110 -0.89 -20.48 10.24
N VAL A 111 -0.34 -19.77 11.22
CA VAL A 111 -0.46 -20.12 12.64
C VAL A 111 -1.58 -19.30 13.25
N TYR A 112 -2.49 -19.98 13.95
CA TYR A 112 -3.68 -19.37 14.54
C TYR A 112 -4.14 -20.09 15.80
N THR A 113 -5.05 -19.47 16.54
CA THR A 113 -5.65 -20.03 17.75
C THR A 113 -7.17 -19.91 17.73
N ASP A 114 -7.85 -20.93 18.23
CA ASP A 114 -9.31 -20.91 18.48
C ASP A 114 -9.64 -20.73 19.97
N GLY A 115 -8.63 -20.40 20.79
CA GLY A 115 -8.71 -20.32 22.24
C GLY A 115 -8.62 -21.66 22.96
N LYS A 116 -8.67 -22.79 22.25
CA LYS A 116 -8.53 -24.16 22.77
C LYS A 116 -7.21 -24.82 22.38
N GLY A 117 -6.52 -24.27 21.38
CA GLY A 117 -5.22 -24.74 20.93
C GLY A 117 -4.59 -23.79 19.91
N PHE A 118 -3.30 -23.99 19.68
CA PHE A 118 -2.58 -23.38 18.56
C PHE A 118 -2.50 -24.38 17.42
N TYR A 119 -2.76 -23.90 16.21
CA TYR A 119 -2.81 -24.71 15.00
C TYR A 119 -1.92 -24.08 13.94
N SER A 120 -1.30 -24.92 13.12
CA SER A 120 -0.64 -24.52 11.89
C SER A 120 -1.41 -25.12 10.70
N PHE A 121 -1.79 -24.29 9.74
CA PHE A 121 -2.30 -24.72 8.45
C PHE A 121 -1.26 -24.47 7.36
N ASN A 122 -0.75 -25.53 6.74
CA ASN A 122 0.17 -25.40 5.62
C ASN A 122 -0.63 -25.20 4.31
N LYS A 123 -0.38 -24.09 3.60
CA LYS A 123 -1.16 -23.74 2.41
C LYS A 123 -0.84 -24.61 1.19
N GLU A 124 0.32 -25.27 1.14
CA GLU A 124 0.70 -26.13 0.01
C GLU A 124 0.13 -27.53 0.14
N THR A 125 0.26 -28.13 1.33
CA THR A 125 -0.27 -29.47 1.61
C THR A 125 -1.75 -29.47 1.95
N LYS A 126 -2.31 -28.29 2.29
CA LYS A 126 -3.69 -28.10 2.76
C LYS A 126 -4.00 -28.92 4.02
N THR A 127 -3.02 -29.08 4.91
CA THR A 127 -3.15 -29.83 6.15
C THR A 127 -3.05 -28.92 7.37
N THR A 128 -3.91 -29.18 8.37
CA THR A 128 -3.84 -28.54 9.68
C THR A 128 -3.19 -29.47 10.70
N GLU A 129 -2.17 -29.00 11.40
CA GLU A 129 -1.56 -29.64 12.57
C GLU A 129 -1.90 -28.85 13.84
N MET A 130 -2.18 -29.55 14.93
CA MET A 130 -2.26 -28.93 16.25
C MET A 130 -0.86 -28.85 16.83
N LEU A 131 -0.36 -27.62 17.04
CA LEU A 131 0.96 -27.37 17.59
C LEU A 131 0.95 -27.58 19.10
N VAL A 132 0.00 -26.94 19.79
CA VAL A 132 -0.08 -26.94 21.25
C VAL A 132 -1.54 -27.09 21.67
N LYS A 133 -1.76 -27.97 22.64
CA LYS A 133 -3.04 -28.11 23.34
C LYS A 133 -2.88 -27.60 24.78
N PRO A 134 -3.21 -26.34 25.08
CA PRO A 134 -3.13 -25.80 26.43
C PRO A 134 -4.13 -26.48 27.37
N GLU A 135 -3.98 -26.22 28.67
CA GLU A 135 -5.01 -26.55 29.64
C GLU A 135 -6.35 -25.90 29.31
N GLU A 136 -7.45 -26.58 29.65
CA GLU A 136 -8.80 -26.07 29.41
C GLU A 136 -9.01 -24.72 30.13
N GLY A 137 -9.49 -23.72 29.38
CA GLY A 137 -9.71 -22.37 29.91
C GLY A 137 -8.44 -21.54 30.12
N ALA A 138 -7.35 -21.84 29.38
CA ALA A 138 -6.13 -21.03 29.39
C ALA A 138 -6.34 -19.61 28.84
N GLY A 139 -7.24 -19.44 27.86
CA GLY A 139 -7.52 -18.14 27.24
C GLY A 139 -6.33 -17.67 26.40
N LEU A 140 -6.24 -18.15 25.16
CA LEU A 140 -5.15 -17.83 24.24
C LEU A 140 -5.59 -16.73 23.27
N TYR A 141 -5.05 -15.52 23.40
CA TYR A 141 -5.45 -14.40 22.54
C TYR A 141 -4.26 -13.69 21.90
N GLU A 142 -3.14 -13.57 22.60
CA GLU A 142 -1.91 -12.97 22.09
C GLU A 142 -0.81 -14.04 22.00
N PHE A 143 -0.09 -14.03 20.88
CA PHE A 143 1.02 -14.92 20.63
C PHE A 143 1.97 -14.27 19.61
N ALA A 144 3.20 -14.74 19.59
CA ALA A 144 4.16 -14.46 18.53
C ALA A 144 4.73 -15.78 18.01
N VAL A 145 5.03 -15.83 16.72
CA VAL A 145 5.54 -17.05 16.09
C VAL A 145 6.49 -16.75 14.94
N ASN A 146 7.54 -17.55 14.83
CA ASN A 146 8.40 -17.60 13.65
C ASN A 146 8.62 -19.07 13.24
N GLY A 147 9.60 -19.33 12.35
CA GLY A 147 9.91 -20.69 11.90
C GLY A 147 10.28 -21.66 13.02
N ASP A 148 10.83 -21.15 14.12
CA ASP A 148 11.50 -21.95 15.15
C ASP A 148 10.75 -21.95 16.49
N TRP A 149 10.02 -20.87 16.79
CA TRP A 149 9.41 -20.61 18.10
C TRP A 149 7.96 -20.21 17.98
N LEU A 150 7.15 -20.64 18.96
CA LEU A 150 5.82 -20.10 19.26
C LEU A 150 5.80 -19.68 20.74
N VAL A 151 5.47 -18.42 21.00
CA VAL A 151 5.40 -17.86 22.36
C VAL A 151 4.01 -17.32 22.63
N TRP A 152 3.49 -17.55 23.84
CA TRP A 152 2.21 -17.05 24.29
C TRP A 152 2.18 -16.87 25.80
N ASP A 153 1.27 -16.03 26.28
CA ASP A 153 0.92 -15.98 27.69
C ASP A 153 -0.33 -16.81 28.01
N SER A 154 -0.36 -17.36 29.22
CA SER A 154 -1.54 -17.99 29.78
C SER A 154 -1.52 -17.86 31.30
N ARG A 155 -2.57 -17.27 31.88
CA ARG A 155 -2.72 -17.10 33.34
C ARG A 155 -1.50 -16.43 34.00
N ASN A 156 -0.99 -15.35 33.40
CA ASN A 156 0.19 -14.59 33.85
C ASN A 156 1.51 -15.39 33.84
N LYS A 157 1.60 -16.41 32.99
CA LYS A 157 2.82 -17.16 32.73
C LYS A 157 3.13 -17.08 31.25
N LEU A 158 4.40 -16.94 30.94
CA LEU A 158 4.90 -16.95 29.56
C LEU A 158 5.39 -18.36 29.22
N TYR A 159 5.00 -18.84 28.05
CA TYR A 159 5.38 -20.15 27.54
C TYR A 159 6.07 -20.00 26.19
N ALA A 160 7.09 -20.83 25.96
CA ALA A 160 7.74 -20.97 24.67
C ALA A 160 7.62 -22.43 24.20
N PHE A 161 7.28 -22.61 22.93
CA PHE A 161 7.28 -23.90 22.25
C PHE A 161 8.35 -23.88 21.17
N ASP A 162 9.35 -24.74 21.32
CA ASP A 162 10.34 -25.02 20.29
C ASP A 162 9.68 -25.92 19.23
N ARG A 163 9.58 -25.41 18.02
CA ARG A 163 8.86 -26.05 16.92
C ARG A 163 9.63 -27.22 16.31
N HIS A 164 10.94 -27.30 16.53
CA HIS A 164 11.80 -28.39 16.06
C HIS A 164 11.80 -29.56 17.04
N THR A 165 12.01 -29.27 18.34
CA THR A 165 12.07 -30.31 19.38
C THR A 165 10.69 -30.72 19.88
N LYS A 166 9.69 -29.87 19.66
CA LYS A 166 8.31 -29.97 20.19
C LYS A 166 8.24 -29.90 21.71
N GLU A 167 9.25 -29.31 22.35
CA GLU A 167 9.28 -29.10 23.79
C GLU A 167 8.59 -27.78 24.15
N ILE A 168 7.87 -27.78 25.27
CA ILE A 168 7.22 -26.59 25.83
C ILE A 168 7.92 -26.26 27.13
N GLU A 169 8.37 -25.02 27.25
CA GLU A 169 9.00 -24.48 28.45
C GLU A 169 8.18 -23.33 29.03
N GLU A 170 8.02 -23.32 30.36
CA GLU A 170 7.50 -22.18 31.10
C GLU A 170 8.68 -21.26 31.45
N ILE A 171 8.59 -19.99 31.06
CA ILE A 171 9.65 -19.01 31.31
C ILE A 171 9.56 -18.54 32.77
N PRO A 172 10.53 -18.88 33.64
CA PRO A 172 10.39 -18.66 35.08
C PRO A 172 10.41 -17.16 35.44
N GLY A 173 9.48 -16.74 36.29
CA GLY A 173 9.49 -15.38 36.85
C GLY A 173 9.05 -14.28 35.87
N SER A 174 8.58 -14.64 34.67
CA SER A 174 8.03 -13.69 33.71
C SER A 174 6.73 -13.07 34.26
N ALA A 175 6.67 -11.74 34.34
CA ALA A 175 5.43 -10.99 34.54
C ALA A 175 4.97 -10.39 33.20
N ALA A 176 4.96 -11.21 32.16
CA ALA A 176 4.63 -10.81 30.81
C ALA A 176 3.21 -10.24 30.74
N ALA A 177 3.09 -9.09 30.08
CA ALA A 177 1.87 -8.33 29.94
C ALA A 177 1.44 -8.12 28.47
N GLY A 178 2.06 -8.85 27.54
CA GLY A 178 1.77 -8.83 26.11
C GLY A 178 2.91 -8.28 25.26
N ASP A 179 2.57 -7.83 24.05
CA ASP A 179 3.46 -7.26 23.04
C ASP A 179 4.66 -8.15 22.72
N PHE A 180 4.37 -9.39 22.35
CA PHE A 180 5.38 -10.38 21.98
C PHE A 180 5.92 -10.10 20.58
N GLN A 181 7.24 -9.93 20.47
CA GLN A 181 7.95 -9.79 19.20
C GLN A 181 9.09 -10.82 19.16
N ILE A 182 9.13 -11.65 18.10
CA ILE A 182 10.16 -12.69 17.95
C ILE A 182 10.97 -12.43 16.69
N GLU A 183 12.29 -12.44 16.82
CA GLU A 183 13.23 -12.48 15.71
C GLU A 183 14.34 -13.47 16.04
N GLU A 184 14.58 -14.43 15.14
CA GLU A 184 15.47 -15.56 15.41
C GLU A 184 15.11 -16.24 16.75
N ASP A 185 16.08 -16.36 17.66
CA ASP A 185 15.93 -16.94 18.99
C ASP A 185 15.67 -15.88 20.08
N LYS A 186 15.33 -14.64 19.70
CA LYS A 186 15.12 -13.55 20.65
C LYS A 186 13.64 -13.21 20.75
N LEU A 187 13.16 -13.12 21.99
CA LEU A 187 11.84 -12.62 22.33
C LEU A 187 11.97 -11.27 23.02
N SER A 188 11.34 -10.23 22.45
CA SER A 188 11.02 -9.00 23.18
C SER A 188 9.58 -9.05 23.66
N TYR A 189 9.34 -8.59 24.88
CA TYR A 189 7.99 -8.53 25.44
C TYR A 189 7.84 -7.44 26.51
N LEU A 190 6.62 -6.93 26.66
CA LEU A 190 6.27 -5.99 27.73
C LEU A 190 6.09 -6.76 29.05
N SER A 191 6.77 -6.33 30.10
CA SER A 191 6.67 -6.92 31.44
C SER A 191 6.27 -5.87 32.48
N ALA A 192 5.54 -6.32 33.51
CA ALA A 192 5.20 -5.54 34.69
C ALA A 192 5.95 -6.08 35.91
N ASP A 193 7.15 -5.53 36.17
CA ASP A 193 8.00 -5.96 37.28
C ASP A 193 7.69 -5.12 38.53
N GLY A 194 6.62 -5.48 39.24
CA GLY A 194 6.21 -4.79 40.47
C GLY A 194 5.47 -3.49 40.18
N GLN A 195 6.16 -2.35 40.25
CA GLN A 195 5.58 -1.02 39.94
C GLN A 195 6.12 -0.39 38.65
N SER A 196 7.16 -0.96 38.04
CA SER A 196 7.70 -0.49 36.76
C SER A 196 7.18 -1.34 35.61
N TRP A 197 6.89 -0.67 34.50
CA TRP A 197 6.61 -1.30 33.21
C TRP A 197 7.83 -1.14 32.33
N GLY A 198 8.15 -2.15 31.53
CA GLY A 198 9.34 -2.10 30.69
C GLY A 198 9.41 -3.26 29.73
N TYR A 199 10.30 -3.15 28.76
CA TYR A 199 10.56 -4.21 27.81
C TYR A 199 11.74 -5.06 28.24
N LYS A 200 11.53 -6.36 28.11
CA LYS A 200 12.52 -7.40 28.36
C LYS A 200 12.93 -8.08 27.08
N LEU A 201 14.20 -8.43 26.99
CA LEU A 201 14.76 -9.24 25.93
C LEU A 201 15.18 -10.58 26.53
N LEU A 202 14.60 -11.65 26.00
CA LEU A 202 14.87 -13.02 26.39
C LEU A 202 15.50 -13.77 25.22
N ASP A 203 16.61 -14.44 25.49
CA ASP A 203 17.17 -15.45 24.58
C ASP A 203 16.44 -16.79 24.82
N LEU A 204 15.71 -17.27 23.82
CA LEU A 204 14.84 -18.45 23.92
C LEU A 204 15.61 -19.76 24.05
N LEU A 205 16.88 -19.81 23.62
CA LEU A 205 17.73 -21.00 23.75
C LEU A 205 18.32 -21.15 25.16
N THR A 206 18.69 -20.03 25.77
CA THR A 206 19.39 -20.01 27.06
C THR A 206 18.49 -19.62 28.24
N LEU A 207 17.30 -19.09 27.94
CA LEU A 207 16.41 -18.42 28.87
C LEU A 207 17.06 -17.26 29.64
N SER A 208 18.15 -16.70 29.09
CA SER A 208 18.81 -15.54 29.66
C SER A 208 17.98 -14.30 29.38
N GLU A 209 17.53 -13.64 30.43
CA GLU A 209 16.72 -12.44 30.35
C GLU A 209 17.52 -11.18 30.68
N SER A 210 17.19 -10.08 30.01
CA SER A 210 17.68 -8.75 30.33
C SER A 210 16.58 -7.70 30.21
N ASN A 211 16.56 -6.75 31.15
CA ASN A 211 15.77 -5.53 31.01
C ASN A 211 16.54 -4.56 30.14
N PHE A 212 15.94 -4.08 29.04
CA PHE A 212 16.63 -3.15 28.13
C PHE A 212 15.90 -1.81 27.97
N HIS A 213 14.64 -1.71 28.39
CA HIS A 213 13.91 -0.45 28.39
C HIS A 213 12.95 -0.38 29.60
N GLU A 214 12.93 0.77 30.27
CA GLU A 214 11.96 1.10 31.31
C GLU A 214 11.04 2.20 30.77
N ILE A 215 9.72 2.02 30.89
CA ILE A 215 8.72 3.01 30.50
C ILE A 215 8.70 4.09 31.60
N THR A 216 9.08 5.32 31.23
CA THR A 216 9.24 6.46 32.14
C THR A 216 8.12 7.51 32.05
N GLY A 217 7.31 7.45 31.01
CA GLY A 217 6.20 8.33 30.67
C GLY A 217 4.83 7.80 31.11
N GLU A 218 3.78 8.24 30.42
CA GLU A 218 2.39 7.85 30.71
C GLU A 218 2.01 6.47 30.15
N GLY A 219 2.91 5.82 29.40
CA GLY A 219 2.71 4.51 28.76
C GLY A 219 2.80 4.57 27.24
N THR A 220 2.29 3.52 26.58
CA THR A 220 2.28 3.39 25.12
C THR A 220 0.87 3.18 24.57
N ASN A 221 0.60 3.72 23.37
CA ASN A 221 -0.62 3.47 22.60
C ASN A 221 -0.42 2.47 21.45
N SER A 222 0.77 1.90 21.33
CA SER A 222 1.13 0.95 20.27
C SER A 222 2.00 -0.18 20.82
N GLN A 223 1.99 -1.31 20.13
CA GLN A 223 3.04 -2.31 20.25
C GLN A 223 4.39 -1.74 19.78
N ALA A 224 5.48 -2.31 20.28
CA ALA A 224 6.82 -2.11 19.76
C ALA A 224 6.93 -2.72 18.35
N SER A 225 7.94 -2.30 17.59
CA SER A 225 8.20 -2.86 16.26
C SER A 225 9.64 -3.33 16.14
N LEU A 226 9.80 -4.59 15.77
CA LEU A 226 11.08 -5.27 15.60
C LEU A 226 11.33 -5.53 14.11
N ASN A 227 12.50 -5.14 13.62
CA ASN A 227 12.93 -5.43 12.25
C ASN A 227 14.46 -5.46 12.13
N GLU A 228 14.98 -6.52 11.52
CA GLU A 228 16.41 -6.74 11.22
C GLU A 228 17.38 -6.47 12.39
N GLY A 229 17.05 -6.90 13.61
CA GLY A 229 17.87 -6.69 14.80
C GLY A 229 17.72 -5.32 15.44
N TYR A 230 16.77 -4.51 15.01
CA TYR A 230 16.41 -3.24 15.62
C TYR A 230 15.01 -3.31 16.20
N ILE A 231 14.82 -2.72 17.38
CA ILE A 231 13.49 -2.54 17.97
C ILE A 231 13.23 -1.08 18.26
N VAL A 232 12.05 -0.60 17.90
CA VAL A 232 11.55 0.72 18.29
C VAL A 232 10.42 0.57 19.31
N ILE A 233 10.55 1.30 20.41
CA ILE A 233 9.54 1.39 21.47
C ILE A 233 8.96 2.80 21.47
N PRO A 234 7.65 2.96 21.25
CA PRO A 234 6.98 4.25 21.39
C PRO A 234 6.51 4.47 22.84
N GLU A 235 6.66 5.70 23.32
CA GLU A 235 6.20 6.12 24.64
C GLU A 235 5.59 7.53 24.58
N THR A 236 4.48 7.74 25.29
CA THR A 236 3.94 9.08 25.52
C THR A 236 4.61 9.70 26.74
N ILE A 237 5.36 10.78 26.53
CA ILE A 237 6.01 11.56 27.59
C ILE A 237 5.33 12.93 27.75
N VAL A 238 5.36 13.47 28.97
CA VAL A 238 4.85 14.81 29.29
C VAL A 238 6.00 15.71 29.70
N GLU A 239 6.25 16.74 28.90
CA GLU A 239 7.26 17.76 29.19
C GLU A 239 6.59 19.13 29.20
N ASN A 240 6.74 19.88 30.29
CA ASN A 240 6.15 21.23 30.42
C ASN A 240 4.63 21.27 30.13
N GLU A 241 3.87 20.26 30.58
CA GLU A 241 2.43 20.09 30.32
C GLU A 241 2.07 19.77 28.86
N GLU A 242 3.04 19.58 27.97
CA GLU A 242 2.83 19.16 26.58
C GLU A 242 3.14 17.67 26.40
N LYS A 243 2.21 16.94 25.79
CA LYS A 243 2.40 15.54 25.42
C LYS A 243 3.24 15.44 24.14
N ASN A 244 4.18 14.50 24.15
CA ASN A 244 5.00 14.16 23.01
C ASN A 244 5.12 12.64 22.93
N ILE A 245 5.35 12.12 21.72
CA ILE A 245 5.78 10.73 21.55
C ILE A 245 7.30 10.70 21.49
N LEU A 246 7.89 9.86 22.35
CA LEU A 246 9.28 9.45 22.33
C LEU A 246 9.37 8.09 21.64
N PHE A 247 10.09 8.01 20.53
CA PHE A 247 10.49 6.75 19.93
C PHE A 247 11.91 6.43 20.37
N THR A 248 12.09 5.32 21.05
CA THR A 248 13.41 4.83 21.47
C THR A 248 13.78 3.61 20.62
N LEU A 249 14.84 3.75 19.82
CA LEU A 249 15.37 2.71 18.95
C LEU A 249 16.58 2.05 19.60
N TYR A 250 16.58 0.72 19.64
CA TYR A 250 17.70 -0.09 20.14
C TYR A 250 18.26 -1.00 19.04
N ASP A 251 19.60 -1.11 18.97
CA ASP A 251 20.31 -2.15 18.22
C ASP A 251 20.50 -3.41 19.10
N LEU A 252 19.75 -4.46 18.79
CA LEU A 252 19.75 -5.74 19.52
C LEU A 252 20.90 -6.68 19.10
N LYS A 253 21.70 -6.33 18.10
CA LYS A 253 22.88 -7.09 17.63
C LYS A 253 24.16 -6.76 18.40
N GLY A 254 24.08 -5.91 19.42
CA GLY A 254 25.14 -5.74 20.42
C GLY A 254 25.95 -4.45 20.30
N ARG A 255 25.40 -3.40 19.67
CA ARG A 255 26.04 -2.06 19.67
C ARG A 255 25.52 -1.12 20.74
N GLY A 256 24.41 -1.42 21.42
CA GLY A 256 23.91 -0.60 22.52
C GLY A 256 23.67 0.86 22.15
N GLU A 257 23.51 1.16 20.85
CA GLU A 257 23.16 2.50 20.39
C GLU A 257 21.66 2.68 20.59
N GLU A 258 21.35 3.34 21.69
CA GLU A 258 20.04 3.91 21.95
C GLU A 258 19.92 5.23 21.18
N ARG A 259 18.89 5.35 20.35
CA ARG A 259 18.55 6.60 19.67
C ARG A 259 17.14 7.00 20.03
N GLU A 260 16.99 8.24 20.46
CA GLU A 260 15.71 8.81 20.84
C GLU A 260 15.23 9.82 19.81
N PHE A 261 13.95 9.74 19.47
CA PHE A 261 13.30 10.68 18.59
C PHE A 261 11.99 11.17 19.18
N LYS A 262 11.93 12.48 19.45
CA LYS A 262 10.74 13.11 20.03
C LYS A 262 9.92 13.81 18.95
N VAL A 263 8.61 13.57 18.95
CA VAL A 263 7.67 14.23 18.04
C VAL A 263 6.49 14.86 18.79
N PRO A 264 5.98 16.02 18.33
CA PRO A 264 4.93 16.78 19.02
C PRO A 264 3.54 16.23 18.72
N TYR A 265 3.27 15.02 19.23
CA TYR A 265 2.01 14.31 19.12
C TYR A 265 1.60 13.67 20.44
N ASP A 266 0.29 13.56 20.66
CA ASP A 266 -0.26 12.98 21.90
C ASP A 266 -0.27 11.44 21.87
N GLN A 267 -0.42 10.86 20.67
CA GLN A 267 -0.53 9.41 20.47
C GLN A 267 0.20 8.96 19.19
N ALA A 268 0.77 7.75 19.27
CA ALA A 268 1.26 6.99 18.13
C ALA A 268 0.65 5.59 18.16
N VAL A 269 0.07 5.16 17.03
CA VAL A 269 -0.58 3.85 16.87
C VAL A 269 0.00 3.13 15.65
N ASN A 270 0.03 1.79 15.72
CA ASN A 270 0.54 0.89 14.67
C ASN A 270 1.97 1.23 14.25
N VAL A 271 2.87 1.40 15.22
CA VAL A 271 4.27 1.68 14.95
C VAL A 271 4.88 0.52 14.16
N THR A 272 5.56 0.85 13.06
CA THR A 272 6.21 -0.13 12.17
C THR A 272 7.60 0.36 11.77
N LEU A 273 8.62 -0.46 11.97
CA LEU A 273 10.00 -0.21 11.57
C LEU A 273 10.32 -0.96 10.27
N THR A 274 10.63 -0.25 9.20
CA THR A 274 11.01 -0.83 7.90
C THR A 274 11.76 0.19 7.05
N ASP A 275 12.69 -0.25 6.19
CA ASP A 275 13.46 0.61 5.26
C ASP A 275 14.03 1.88 5.94
N ASP A 276 14.74 1.67 7.05
CA ASP A 276 15.34 2.72 7.88
C ASP A 276 14.38 3.85 8.29
N LYS A 277 13.10 3.52 8.47
CA LYS A 277 12.04 4.45 8.86
C LYS A 277 11.14 3.86 9.95
N ILE A 278 10.74 4.73 10.87
CA ILE A 278 9.71 4.43 11.87
C ILE A 278 8.40 5.05 11.37
N TYR A 279 7.48 4.24 10.88
CA TYR A 279 6.14 4.66 10.49
C TYR A 279 5.18 4.60 11.68
N ALA A 280 4.26 5.55 11.76
CA ALA A 280 3.20 5.56 12.77
C ALA A 280 1.98 6.37 12.28
N GLU A 281 0.79 6.00 12.76
CA GLU A 281 -0.35 6.90 12.76
C GLU A 281 -0.22 7.82 13.99
N LEU A 282 -0.08 9.12 13.72
CA LEU A 282 0.13 10.13 14.74
C LEU A 282 -1.13 11.00 14.89
N SER A 283 -1.59 11.19 16.12
CA SER A 283 -2.78 12.00 16.42
C SER A 283 -2.54 12.97 17.56
N ASN A 284 -3.35 14.04 17.57
CA ASN A 284 -3.45 15.00 18.66
C ASN A 284 -4.92 15.13 19.01
N GLU A 285 -5.23 15.42 20.27
CA GLU A 285 -6.60 15.55 20.73
C GLU A 285 -7.38 16.56 19.87
N GLY A 286 -8.54 16.14 19.36
CA GLY A 286 -9.40 16.97 18.52
C GLY A 286 -8.89 17.23 17.09
N ARG A 287 -7.83 16.54 16.63
CA ARG A 287 -7.32 16.63 15.26
C ARG A 287 -7.40 15.27 14.55
N SER A 288 -7.57 15.30 13.23
CA SER A 288 -7.52 14.08 12.43
C SER A 288 -6.13 13.44 12.50
N PRO A 289 -6.04 12.11 12.62
CA PRO A 289 -4.77 11.40 12.59
C PRO A 289 -4.07 11.57 11.24
N VAL A 290 -2.75 11.44 11.23
CA VAL A 290 -1.92 11.49 10.02
C VAL A 290 -0.97 10.29 9.99
N LEU A 291 -0.78 9.71 8.82
CA LEU A 291 0.33 8.78 8.60
C LEU A 291 1.62 9.59 8.45
N ALA A 292 2.64 9.25 9.22
CA ALA A 292 3.94 9.86 9.13
C ALA A 292 5.03 8.80 9.30
N TYR A 293 6.25 9.15 8.89
CA TYR A 293 7.43 8.37 9.20
C TYR A 293 8.56 9.26 9.71
N LEU A 294 9.36 8.72 10.61
CA LEU A 294 10.62 9.30 11.02
C LEU A 294 11.76 8.59 10.30
N SER A 295 12.57 9.34 9.58
CA SER A 295 13.75 8.82 8.87
C SER A 295 14.90 8.62 9.86
N LEU A 296 15.48 7.41 9.89
CA LEU A 296 16.61 7.12 10.77
C LEU A 296 17.91 7.78 10.27
N ASP A 297 18.00 8.13 8.99
CA ASP A 297 19.16 8.80 8.40
C ASP A 297 19.35 10.22 8.93
N ASP A 298 18.28 11.01 8.93
CA ASP A 298 18.32 12.44 9.26
C ASP A 298 17.52 12.82 10.51
N GLY A 299 16.83 11.86 11.12
CA GLY A 299 16.04 12.02 12.34
C GLY A 299 14.79 12.89 12.15
N LYS A 300 14.37 13.17 10.91
CA LYS A 300 13.24 14.07 10.65
C LYS A 300 11.93 13.31 10.48
N LEU A 301 10.86 13.97 10.91
CA LEU A 301 9.49 13.52 10.70
C LEU A 301 8.96 14.01 9.35
N HIS A 302 8.42 13.09 8.57
CA HIS A 302 7.80 13.31 7.27
C HIS A 302 6.35 12.83 7.28
N LYS A 303 5.43 13.64 6.79
CA LYS A 303 4.01 13.26 6.67
C LYS A 303 3.77 12.63 5.31
N VAL A 304 3.12 11.48 5.29
CA VAL A 304 2.68 10.83 4.06
C VAL A 304 1.27 11.34 3.72
N LYS A 305 1.10 11.91 2.54
CA LYS A 305 -0.22 12.31 2.05
C LYS A 305 -0.99 11.07 1.63
N THR A 306 -1.99 10.71 2.43
CA THR A 306 -2.89 9.58 2.21
C THR A 306 -4.34 10.05 2.03
N PRO A 307 -5.21 9.24 1.40
CA PRO A 307 -6.65 9.32 1.66
C PRO A 307 -6.95 9.02 3.15
N PRO A 308 -8.14 9.39 3.67
CA PRO A 308 -8.58 8.96 5.00
C PRO A 308 -8.56 7.44 5.12
N PHE A 309 -8.12 6.93 6.27
CA PHE A 309 -7.94 5.50 6.52
C PHE A 309 -8.24 5.18 7.99
N ASP A 310 -8.62 3.92 8.26
CA ASP A 310 -8.92 3.42 9.61
C ASP A 310 -7.83 2.49 10.18
N ALA A 311 -6.99 1.96 9.30
CA ALA A 311 -5.86 1.11 9.63
C ALA A 311 -4.84 1.15 8.49
N PHE A 312 -3.58 0.88 8.80
CA PHE A 312 -2.53 0.76 7.80
C PHE A 312 -1.56 -0.38 8.13
N ALA A 313 -0.84 -0.83 7.12
CA ALA A 313 0.38 -1.61 7.24
C ALA A 313 1.38 -1.15 6.19
N VAL A 314 2.67 -1.24 6.49
CA VAL A 314 3.74 -0.75 5.60
C VAL A 314 4.88 -1.77 5.54
N TYR A 315 5.49 -1.88 4.36
CA TYR A 315 6.72 -2.64 4.13
C TYR A 315 7.52 -1.92 3.06
N GLU A 316 8.75 -1.52 3.37
CA GLU A 316 9.55 -0.60 2.55
C GLU A 316 8.75 0.64 2.09
N ASP A 317 8.51 0.76 0.78
CA ASP A 317 7.74 1.80 0.12
C ASP A 317 6.30 1.37 -0.22
N TYR A 318 5.87 0.16 0.15
CA TYR A 318 4.51 -0.32 -0.03
C TYR A 318 3.64 -0.03 1.19
N LEU A 319 2.42 0.44 0.93
CA LEU A 319 1.48 0.88 1.95
C LEU A 319 0.11 0.29 1.69
N ALA A 320 -0.39 -0.52 2.60
CA ALA A 320 -1.77 -0.99 2.60
C ALA A 320 -2.61 -0.11 3.53
N LEU A 321 -3.72 0.43 3.04
CA LEU A 321 -4.64 1.27 3.82
C LEU A 321 -6.04 0.66 3.82
N SER A 322 -6.66 0.55 4.98
CA SER A 322 -8.10 0.31 5.11
C SER A 322 -8.84 1.63 4.85
N ILE A 323 -9.43 1.78 3.67
CA ILE A 323 -10.08 3.01 3.22
C ILE A 323 -11.59 2.91 3.43
N PRO A 324 -12.24 3.93 4.03
CA PRO A 324 -13.69 4.03 4.07
C PRO A 324 -14.29 4.02 2.65
N GLU A 325 -15.23 3.11 2.44
CA GLU A 325 -16.08 3.03 1.26
C GLU A 325 -17.46 3.64 1.53
N LYS A 326 -18.40 3.46 0.60
CA LYS A 326 -19.79 3.90 0.80
C LYS A 326 -20.44 3.02 1.88
N GLU A 327 -21.44 3.57 2.56
CA GLU A 327 -22.26 2.84 3.56
C GLU A 327 -21.51 2.41 4.83
N ASP A 328 -20.57 3.22 5.32
CA ASP A 328 -19.81 2.98 6.56
C ASP A 328 -19.04 1.64 6.58
N SER A 329 -18.70 1.12 5.40
CA SER A 329 -17.80 -0.01 5.22
C SER A 329 -16.39 0.49 4.90
N ASN A 330 -15.37 -0.35 5.08
CA ASN A 330 -13.97 -0.01 4.79
C ASN A 330 -13.26 -1.23 4.22
N SER A 331 -12.45 -1.04 3.18
CA SER A 331 -11.73 -2.12 2.49
C SER A 331 -10.27 -1.77 2.28
N VAL A 332 -9.40 -2.78 2.29
CA VAL A 332 -7.96 -2.59 2.09
C VAL A 332 -7.65 -2.28 0.62
N LYS A 333 -6.85 -1.23 0.41
CA LYS A 333 -6.25 -0.87 -0.88
C LYS A 333 -4.74 -0.76 -0.75
N LEU A 334 -4.04 -1.10 -1.82
CA LEU A 334 -2.57 -1.03 -1.89
C LEU A 334 -2.11 0.26 -2.56
N TYR A 335 -1.02 0.81 -2.03
CA TYR A 335 -0.36 2.03 -2.50
C TYR A 335 1.16 1.83 -2.49
N ARG A 336 1.85 2.69 -3.23
CA ARG A 336 3.29 2.92 -3.13
C ARG A 336 3.54 4.34 -2.63
N ILE A 337 4.48 4.51 -1.72
CA ILE A 337 4.90 5.80 -1.19
C ILE A 337 5.93 6.41 -2.14
N ILE A 338 5.55 7.47 -2.85
CA ILE A 338 6.42 8.20 -3.78
C ILE A 338 6.38 9.68 -3.40
N ASP A 339 7.53 10.28 -3.11
CA ASP A 339 7.65 11.69 -2.68
C ASP A 339 6.68 12.04 -1.54
N ASN A 340 6.60 11.21 -0.50
CA ASN A 340 5.69 11.37 0.63
C ASN A 340 4.20 11.38 0.27
N ARG A 341 3.82 10.69 -0.81
CA ARG A 341 2.42 10.56 -1.24
C ARG A 341 2.10 9.10 -1.51
N ALA A 342 0.94 8.66 -1.06
CA ALA A 342 0.40 7.36 -1.40
C ALA A 342 -0.15 7.38 -2.83
N VAL A 343 0.48 6.63 -3.72
CA VAL A 343 0.06 6.43 -5.11
C VAL A 343 -0.60 5.06 -5.22
N ALA A 344 -1.87 5.01 -5.61
CA ALA A 344 -2.63 3.77 -5.64
C ALA A 344 -2.03 2.76 -6.63
N LEU A 345 -2.05 1.48 -6.25
CA LEU A 345 -1.73 0.35 -7.11
C LEU A 345 -3.01 -0.41 -7.46
N PRO A 346 -3.14 -0.95 -8.68
CA PRO A 346 -4.33 -1.70 -9.13
C PRO A 346 -4.34 -3.12 -8.55
N ALA A 347 -4.29 -3.26 -7.23
CA ALA A 347 -4.36 -4.51 -6.51
C ALA A 347 -5.80 -4.81 -6.06
N PHE A 348 -6.15 -6.10 -5.97
CA PHE A 348 -7.43 -6.59 -5.45
C PHE A 348 -8.67 -6.21 -6.27
N GLU A 349 -8.55 -5.67 -7.48
CA GLU A 349 -9.73 -5.27 -8.30
C GLU A 349 -10.68 -6.43 -8.62
N HIS A 350 -10.17 -7.67 -8.60
CA HIS A 350 -10.94 -8.88 -8.86
C HIS A 350 -11.50 -9.52 -7.58
N VAL A 351 -11.21 -8.96 -6.41
CA VAL A 351 -11.72 -9.45 -5.12
C VAL A 351 -13.02 -8.74 -4.81
N GLU A 352 -14.13 -9.48 -4.85
CA GLU A 352 -15.48 -8.93 -4.64
C GLU A 352 -15.86 -8.79 -3.15
N GLU A 353 -15.11 -9.45 -2.26
CA GLU A 353 -15.35 -9.40 -0.83
C GLU A 353 -14.57 -8.27 -0.14
N ARG A 354 -15.09 -7.79 0.99
CA ARG A 354 -14.43 -6.77 1.81
C ARG A 354 -13.13 -7.32 2.37
N LEU A 355 -12.05 -6.55 2.23
CA LEU A 355 -10.73 -6.87 2.74
C LEU A 355 -10.43 -6.07 4.01
N VAL A 356 -9.95 -6.72 5.06
CA VAL A 356 -9.67 -6.09 6.36
C VAL A 356 -8.32 -6.54 6.93
N LYS A 357 -7.88 -5.84 8.00
CA LYS A 357 -6.69 -6.16 8.80
C LYS A 357 -5.43 -6.37 7.95
N PRO A 358 -4.97 -5.33 7.22
CA PRO A 358 -3.73 -5.43 6.46
C PRO A 358 -2.55 -5.65 7.41
N ARG A 359 -1.67 -6.58 7.06
CA ARG A 359 -0.42 -6.87 7.78
C ARG A 359 0.65 -7.30 6.77
N PHE A 360 1.87 -6.81 6.94
CA PHE A 360 3.01 -7.34 6.19
C PHE A 360 3.79 -8.32 7.06
N THR A 361 4.30 -9.36 6.43
CA THR A 361 5.36 -10.20 6.98
C THR A 361 6.73 -9.56 6.77
N ALA A 362 7.76 -10.05 7.47
CA ALA A 362 9.13 -9.58 7.32
C ALA A 362 9.72 -9.82 5.91
N ASP A 363 9.18 -10.77 5.16
CA ASP A 363 9.55 -11.09 3.77
C ASP A 363 8.68 -10.38 2.71
N GLY A 364 7.89 -9.37 3.11
CA GLY A 364 7.13 -8.55 2.15
C GLY A 364 5.85 -9.20 1.63
N VAL A 365 5.27 -10.19 2.33
CA VAL A 365 3.96 -10.71 1.98
C VAL A 365 2.88 -9.90 2.68
N LEU A 366 2.05 -9.19 1.90
CA LEU A 366 0.84 -8.56 2.41
C LEU A 366 -0.23 -9.63 2.66
N VAL A 367 -0.68 -9.71 3.91
CA VAL A 367 -1.79 -10.56 4.36
C VAL A 367 -3.00 -9.67 4.65
N VAL A 368 -4.14 -10.01 4.05
CA VAL A 368 -5.44 -9.38 4.34
C VAL A 368 -6.51 -10.46 4.54
N ASN A 369 -7.46 -10.25 5.43
CA ASN A 369 -8.62 -11.14 5.59
C ASN A 369 -9.77 -10.68 4.69
N GLY A 370 -10.41 -11.61 3.99
CA GLY A 370 -11.70 -11.42 3.34
C GLY A 370 -12.85 -11.72 4.29
N GLU A 371 -13.91 -10.90 4.24
CA GLU A 371 -15.15 -11.08 5.00
C GLU A 371 -16.30 -11.67 4.18
N GLY A 372 -16.01 -12.38 3.08
CA GLY A 372 -16.99 -13.15 2.32
C GLY A 372 -17.29 -14.52 2.95
N GLU A 373 -18.05 -15.35 2.22
CA GLU A 373 -18.61 -16.60 2.76
C GLU A 373 -17.55 -17.60 3.26
N ASP A 374 -16.39 -17.63 2.59
CA ASP A 374 -15.29 -18.55 2.91
C ASP A 374 -14.33 -18.00 3.98
N PHE A 375 -14.48 -16.74 4.40
CA PHE A 375 -13.55 -16.05 5.31
C PHE A 375 -12.07 -16.26 4.96
N SER A 376 -11.75 -16.15 3.68
CA SER A 376 -10.42 -16.48 3.17
C SER A 376 -9.41 -15.39 3.49
N MET A 377 -8.13 -15.74 3.51
CA MET A 377 -7.03 -14.79 3.54
C MET A 377 -6.47 -14.63 2.14
N TYR A 378 -6.05 -13.42 1.81
CA TYR A 378 -5.31 -13.14 0.59
C TYR A 378 -3.86 -12.83 0.94
N LEU A 379 -2.96 -13.51 0.25
CA LEU A 379 -1.51 -13.34 0.36
C LEU A 379 -1.03 -12.69 -0.92
N LEU A 380 -0.44 -11.51 -0.83
CA LEU A 380 0.13 -10.79 -1.96
C LEU A 380 1.62 -10.56 -1.71
N ASP A 381 2.45 -11.25 -2.48
CA ASP A 381 3.90 -11.11 -2.42
C ASP A 381 4.34 -9.88 -3.23
N ILE A 382 4.80 -8.84 -2.54
CA ILE A 382 5.20 -7.56 -3.15
C ILE A 382 6.62 -7.60 -3.73
N GLU A 383 7.48 -8.50 -3.26
CA GLU A 383 8.85 -8.70 -3.77
C GLU A 383 8.84 -9.28 -5.19
N LYS A 384 7.75 -9.97 -5.56
CA LYS A 384 7.52 -10.43 -6.94
C LYS A 384 7.14 -9.32 -7.92
N ILE A 385 6.84 -8.11 -7.44
CA ILE A 385 6.48 -6.96 -8.28
C ILE A 385 7.78 -6.26 -8.67
N LYS A 386 8.08 -6.21 -9.97
CA LYS A 386 9.30 -5.56 -10.47
C LYS A 386 9.21 -4.04 -10.28
N LYS A 387 10.26 -3.46 -9.69
CA LYS A 387 10.40 -2.03 -9.41
C LYS A 387 10.40 -1.16 -10.67
#